data_AF-A0A558B025-F1
#
_entry.id   AF-A0A558B025-F1
#
_cell.length_a   1.000
_cell.length_b   1.000
_cell.length_c   1.000
_cell.angle_alpha   90.00
_cell.angle_beta   90.00
_cell.angle_gamma   90.00
#
_symmetry.space_group_name_H-M   'P 1'
#
loop_
_entity.id
_entity.type
_entity.pdbx_description
1 polymer ?
#
loop_
_entity_poly.entity_id
_entity_poly.type
_entity_poly.pdbx_seq_one_letter_code
_entity_poly.pdbx_strand_id
1 'polypeptide(L)' 'MYELRPLYYRVLYTYVEDMAVVLVLCEKKQSEIPRRCIDLAIKRSKKISNK' A
#
# COMPACT_ATOMS: atom_id res chain seq x y z
N MET A 1 -0.49 2.69 -7.87
CA MET A 1 -0.13 2.16 -6.54
C MET A 1 1.32 1.72 -6.59
N TYR A 2 2.09 2.06 -5.56
CA TYR A 2 3.52 1.85 -5.47
C TYR A 2 3.87 1.09 -4.17
N GLU A 3 5.08 0.57 -4.10
CA GLU A 3 5.59 -0.18 -2.95
C GLU A 3 6.90 0.44 -2.44
N LEU A 4 6.97 0.70 -1.14
CA LEU A 4 8.21 0.97 -0.41
C LEU A 4 8.64 -0.31 0.33
N ARG A 5 9.94 -0.60 0.30
CA ARG A 5 10.53 -1.86 0.82
C ARG A 5 11.57 -1.64 1.94
N PRO A 6 11.22 -1.01 3.07
CA PRO A 6 12.11 -0.97 4.24
C PRO A 6 12.41 -2.38 4.77
N LEU A 7 13.48 -2.53 5.56
CA LEU A 7 14.04 -3.84 5.96
C LEU A 7 12.98 -4.85 6.44
N TYR A 8 12.08 -4.41 7.33
CA TYR A 8 11.13 -5.29 8.04
C TYR A 8 9.68 -5.13 7.58
N TYR A 9 9.38 -4.18 6.69
CA TYR A 9 8.01 -3.86 6.30
C TYR A 9 7.86 -3.73 4.79
N ARG A 10 6.61 -3.84 4.35
CA ARG A 10 6.15 -3.49 3.01
C ARG A 10 5.09 -2.41 3.16
N VAL A 11 5.28 -1.30 2.46
CA VAL A 11 4.35 -0.18 2.49
C VAL A 11 3.76 -0.01 1.09
N LEU A 12 2.47 -0.30 0.95
CA LEU A 12 1.72 0.03 -0.26
C LEU A 12 1.20 1.45 -0.11
N TYR A 13 1.47 2.30 -1.10
CA TYR A 13 1.06 3.69 -1.07
C TYR A 13 0.61 4.17 -2.46
N THR A 14 -0.05 5.33 -2.50
CA THR A 14 -0.40 6.05 -3.72
C THR A 14 -0.10 7.53 -3.55
N TYR A 15 -0.02 8.27 -4.65
CA TYR A 15 0.02 9.72 -4.61
C TYR A 15 -1.39 10.29 -4.75
N VAL A 16 -1.68 11.33 -3.98
CA VAL A 16 -2.83 12.21 -4.13
C VAL A 16 -2.26 13.62 -4.14
N GLU A 17 -2.37 14.31 -5.29
CA GLU A 17 -1.65 15.56 -5.54
C GLU A 17 -0.15 15.35 -5.23
N ASP A 18 0.43 16.18 -4.37
CA ASP A 18 1.85 16.13 -4.00
C ASP A 18 2.13 15.26 -2.74
N MET A 19 1.11 14.56 -2.23
CA MET A 19 1.19 13.82 -0.98
C MET A 19 1.18 12.30 -1.21
N ALA A 20 2.15 11.61 -0.61
CA ALA A 20 2.16 10.16 -0.54
C ALA A 20 1.22 9.67 0.56
N VAL A 21 0.17 8.94 0.19
CA VAL A 21 -0.81 8.36 1.10
C VAL A 21 -0.55 6.87 1.27
N VAL A 22 -0.27 6.46 2.51
CA VAL A 22 -0.10 5.05 2.87
C VAL A 22 -1.44 4.33 2.78
N LEU A 23 -1.51 3.29 1.95
CA LEU A 23 -2.68 2.43 1.80
C LEU A 23 -2.62 1.26 2.78
N VAL A 24 -1.48 0.57 2.87
CA VAL A 24 -1.29 -0.59 3.76
C VAL A 24 0.16 -0.64 4.22
N LEU A 25 0.37 -0.95 5.50
CA LEU A 25 1.65 -1.31 6.08
C LEU A 25 1.55 -2.75 6.60
N CYS A 26 2.48 -3.62 6.20
CA CYS A 26 2.54 -4.98 6.70
C CYS A 26 3.99 -5.43 6.93
N GLU A 27 4.18 -6.31 7.90
CA GLU A 27 5.48 -6.93 8.17
C GLU A 27 5.92 -7.83 7.01
N LYS A 28 7.21 -7.77 6.69
CA LYS A 28 7.86 -8.63 5.71
C LYS A 28 8.06 -10.03 6.31
N LYS A 29 6.99 -10.83 6.31
CA LYS A 29 7.05 -12.26 6.69
C LYS A 29 7.57 -13.14 5.56
N GLN A 30 7.43 -12.70 4.31
CA GLN A 30 7.86 -13.40 3.09
C GLN A 30 8.43 -12.38 2.08
N SER A 31 9.04 -12.87 0.99
CA SER A 31 9.56 -12.00 -0.08
C SER A 31 8.44 -11.17 -0.72
N GLU A 32 7.30 -11.83 -0.96
CA GLU A 32 6.10 -11.28 -1.58
C GLU A 32 5.12 -10.70 -0.56
N ILE A 33 4.32 -9.73 -1.01
CA ILE A 33 3.24 -9.15 -0.21
C ILE A 33 2.03 -10.11 -0.22
N PRO A 34 1.45 -10.43 0.95
CA PRO A 34 0.24 -11.25 1.00
C PRO A 34 -0.90 -10.65 0.16
N ARG A 35 -1.60 -11.48 -0.62
CA ARG A 35 -2.68 -11.02 -1.51
C ARG A 35 -3.74 -10.17 -0.82
N ARG A 36 -4.12 -10.55 0.41
CA ARG A 36 -5.05 -9.78 1.27
C ARG A 36 -4.63 -8.31 1.50
N CYS A 37 -3.33 -8.03 1.59
CA CYS A 37 -2.81 -6.68 1.75
C CYS A 37 -2.94 -5.88 0.45
N ILE A 38 -2.70 -6.53 -0.70
CA ILE A 38 -2.88 -5.94 -2.02
C ILE A 38 -4.35 -5.59 -2.25
N ASP A 39 -5.26 -6.53 -2.01
CA ASP A 39 -6.70 -6.31 -2.21
C ASP A 39 -7.23 -5.18 -1.31
N LEU A 40 -6.77 -5.11 -0.06
CA LEU A 40 -7.09 -4.01 0.85
C LEU A 40 -6.55 -2.67 0.35
N ALA A 41 -5.33 -2.63 -0.18
CA ALA A 41 -4.74 -1.43 -0.74
C ALA A 41 -5.51 -0.94 -1.97
N ILE A 42 -5.92 -1.85 -2.87
CA ILE A 42 -6.78 -1.53 -4.03
C ILE A 42 -8.10 -0.94 -3.57
N LYS A 43 -8.77 -1.55 -2.57
CA LYS A 43 -10.02 -1.04 -2.00
C LYS A 43 -9.87 0.37 -1.44
N ARG A 44 -8.79 0.63 -0.69
CA ARG A 44 -8.49 1.95 -0.11
C ARG A 44 -8.16 2.98 -1.19
N SER A 45 -7.39 2.61 -2.21
CA SER A 45 -7.04 3.47 -3.34
C SER A 45 -8.30 3.95 -4.08
N LYS A 46 -9.23 3.05 -4.40
CA LYS A 46 -10.51 3.42 -5.05
C LYS A 46 -11.35 4.38 -4.19
N LYS A 47 -11.37 4.18 -2.87
CA LYS A 47 -12.09 5.07 -1.95
C LYS A 47 -11.51 6.49 -1.92
N ILE A 48 -10.19 6.60 -2.09
CA ILE A 48 -9.49 7.89 -2.11
C ILE A 48 -9.72 8.61 -3.45
N SER A 49 -9.69 7.90 -4.59
CA SER A 49 -9.92 8.50 -5.91
C SER A 49 -11.36 8.95 -6.18
N ASN A 50 -12.34 8.46 -5.41
CA ASN A 50 -13.75 8.85 -5.52
C ASN A 50 -14.13 10.01 -4.56
N LYS A 51 -13.14 10.61 -3.89
CA LYS A 51 -13.29 11.84 -3.10
C LYS A 51 -12.76 13.01 -3.90
#